data_AF-A0A1J0KUP2-F1
#
_entry.id   AF-A0A1J0KUP2-F1
#
_cell.length_a   1.000
_cell.length_b   1.000
_cell.length_c   1.000
_cell.angle_alpha   90.00
_cell.angle_beta   90.00
_cell.angle_gamma   90.00
#
_symmetry.space_group_name_H-M   'P 1'
#
loop_
_entity.id
_entity.type
_entity.pdbx_description
1 polymer ?
#
loop_
_entity_poly.entity_id
_entity_poly.type
_entity_poly.pdbx_seq_one_letter_code
_entity_poly.pdbx_strand_id
1 'polypeptide(L)'
;MKLNSKKNILLGLLFLSGCTATNPNIESTVDIRDIGHDYDRSIKQSYKVYGFRQVPNDVKDIASGDPTPFDVDVYITDNKGCKFIYMKTPNDQSSISETGSFTAYLLDKSLMKIQCDGKYSNIDYKANIRAGEHKYKIVGNLSYLAEASVF
;
A
#
# COMPACT_ATOMS: atom_id res chain seq x y z
N MET A 1 -76.69 8.44 -28.66
CA MET A 1 -76.68 8.79 -27.22
C MET A 1 -75.23 8.83 -26.76
N LYS A 2 -74.74 9.99 -26.30
CA LYS A 2 -73.39 10.18 -25.74
C LYS A 2 -73.27 9.43 -24.41
N LEU A 3 -72.05 8.98 -24.07
CA LEU A 3 -71.38 8.89 -22.75
C LEU A 3 -70.41 7.70 -22.79
N ASN A 4 -69.10 7.90 -22.95
CA ASN A 4 -68.09 8.37 -21.99
C ASN A 4 -67.32 7.20 -21.35
N SER A 5 -65.99 7.25 -21.53
CA SER A 5 -64.95 6.95 -20.52
C SER A 5 -64.89 5.50 -19.98
N LYS A 6 -63.75 4.81 -19.94
CA LYS A 6 -62.51 5.22 -19.26
C LYS A 6 -61.33 4.41 -19.81
N LYS A 7 -60.19 5.08 -20.00
CA LYS A 7 -58.88 4.47 -20.21
C LYS A 7 -58.41 3.86 -18.88
N ASN A 8 -58.32 2.55 -18.78
CA ASN A 8 -57.63 1.88 -17.68
C ASN A 8 -56.17 1.68 -18.07
N ILE A 9 -55.33 2.67 -17.75
CA ILE A 9 -53.88 2.55 -17.78
C ILE A 9 -53.49 1.75 -16.55
N LEU A 10 -53.18 0.46 -16.76
CA LEU A 10 -52.66 -0.42 -15.72
C LEU A 10 -51.17 -0.08 -15.53
N LEU A 11 -50.88 0.78 -14.55
CA LEU A 11 -49.53 1.16 -14.16
C LEU A 11 -48.95 0.04 -13.29
N GLY A 12 -48.20 -0.89 -13.90
CA GLY A 12 -47.48 -1.93 -13.17
C GLY A 12 -46.32 -1.32 -12.37
N LEU A 13 -46.46 -1.23 -11.05
CA LEU A 13 -45.36 -0.94 -10.15
C LEU A 13 -44.35 -2.11 -10.17
N LEU A 14 -43.24 -1.92 -10.88
CA LEU A 14 -42.03 -2.71 -10.71
C LEU A 14 -41.36 -2.29 -9.39
N PHE A 15 -41.63 -3.04 -8.32
CA PHE A 15 -40.82 -3.00 -7.12
C PHE A 15 -39.46 -3.66 -7.41
N LEU A 16 -38.53 -2.87 -7.93
CA LEU A 16 -37.11 -3.18 -7.90
C LEU A 16 -36.64 -3.06 -6.45
N SER A 17 -36.77 -4.14 -5.68
CA SER A 17 -36.04 -4.29 -4.42
C SER A 17 -34.56 -4.38 -4.76
N GLY A 18 -33.91 -3.21 -4.88
CA GLY A 18 -32.47 -3.11 -4.99
C GLY A 18 -31.84 -3.71 -3.74
N CYS A 19 -31.25 -4.89 -3.86
CA CYS A 19 -30.22 -5.32 -2.93
C CYS A 19 -29.05 -4.35 -3.12
N THR A 20 -28.94 -3.35 -2.26
CA THR A 20 -27.64 -2.73 -2.02
C THR A 20 -26.78 -3.80 -1.38
N ALA A 21 -26.02 -4.54 -2.19
CA ALA A 21 -24.86 -5.23 -1.70
C ALA A 21 -23.90 -4.14 -1.21
N THR A 22 -24.05 -3.75 0.06
CA THR A 22 -23.01 -3.06 0.81
C THR A 22 -21.82 -4.00 0.77
N ASN A 23 -20.90 -3.75 -0.16
CA ASN A 23 -19.65 -4.47 -0.25
C ASN A 23 -18.93 -4.21 1.08
N PRO A 24 -18.76 -5.21 1.97
CA PRO A 24 -18.15 -4.98 3.28
C PRO A 24 -16.66 -4.63 3.18
N ASN A 25 -16.11 -4.61 1.96
CA ASN A 25 -14.72 -4.29 1.65
C ASN A 25 -14.60 -2.94 0.94
N ILE A 26 -15.19 -1.87 1.47
CA ILE A 26 -14.63 -0.54 1.20
C ILE A 26 -13.32 -0.48 2.02
N GLU A 27 -12.28 -1.14 1.49
CA GLU A 27 -10.90 -0.92 1.92
C GLU A 27 -10.66 0.59 1.86
N SER A 28 -10.23 1.17 2.97
CA SER A 28 -10.12 2.62 3.10
C SER A 28 -9.26 3.16 1.95
N THR A 29 -9.69 4.26 1.34
CA THR A 29 -9.01 4.88 0.19
C THR A 29 -7.66 5.49 0.54
N VAL A 30 -7.19 5.33 1.78
CA VAL A 30 -5.88 5.79 2.23
C VAL A 30 -4.94 4.60 2.15
N ASP A 31 -4.23 4.49 1.03
CA ASP A 31 -3.44 3.30 0.70
C ASP A 31 -1.95 3.60 0.82
N ILE A 32 -1.18 2.62 1.31
CA ILE A 32 0.29 2.69 1.31
C ILE A 32 0.76 2.34 -0.10
N ARG A 33 1.42 3.28 -0.75
CA ARG A 33 1.83 3.16 -2.15
C ARG A 33 3.29 3.55 -2.33
N ASP A 34 3.82 3.26 -3.51
CA ASP A 34 5.07 3.85 -3.96
C ASP A 34 4.90 5.39 -4.03
N ILE A 35 5.66 6.08 -3.18
CA ILE A 35 5.72 7.54 -3.08
C ILE A 35 7.04 8.11 -3.60
N GLY A 36 7.96 7.26 -4.06
CA GLY A 36 9.23 7.68 -4.61
C GLY A 36 10.11 6.50 -4.97
N HIS A 37 10.70 6.56 -6.16
CA HIS A 37 11.64 5.56 -6.66
C HIS A 37 12.74 6.25 -7.45
N ASP A 38 13.94 5.67 -7.48
CA ASP A 38 15.05 6.14 -8.31
C ASP A 38 16.16 5.08 -8.37
N TYR A 39 17.22 5.39 -9.12
CA TYR A 39 18.41 4.58 -9.24
C TYR A 39 19.69 5.41 -9.41
N ASP A 40 20.81 4.84 -8.98
CA ASP A 40 22.15 5.41 -9.15
C ASP A 40 23.00 4.50 -10.05
N ARG A 41 23.41 5.03 -11.22
CA ARG A 41 24.24 4.31 -12.19
C ARG A 41 25.67 4.08 -11.72
N SER A 42 26.22 4.95 -10.87
CA SER A 42 27.62 4.90 -10.43
C SER A 42 27.86 3.73 -9.48
N ILE A 43 26.97 3.56 -8.49
CA ILE A 43 27.06 2.50 -7.48
C ILE A 43 26.14 1.29 -7.75
N LYS A 44 25.40 1.31 -8.87
CA LYS A 44 24.45 0.26 -9.26
C LYS A 44 23.39 -0.01 -8.19
N GLN A 45 22.81 1.06 -7.63
CA GLN A 45 21.77 0.98 -6.62
C GLN A 45 20.42 1.38 -7.23
N SER A 46 19.33 0.81 -6.74
CA SER A 46 17.96 1.24 -7.01
C SER A 46 17.12 1.19 -5.74
N TYR A 47 16.06 1.98 -5.66
CA TYR A 47 15.16 1.95 -4.51
C TYR A 47 13.71 2.29 -4.84
N LYS A 48 12.81 1.84 -3.98
CA LYS A 48 11.40 2.26 -3.88
C LYS A 48 11.08 2.63 -2.45
N VAL A 49 10.29 3.68 -2.24
CA VAL A 49 9.81 4.14 -0.93
C VAL A 49 8.31 3.96 -0.88
N TYR A 50 7.85 3.20 0.10
CA TYR A 50 6.45 2.98 0.37
C TYR A 50 6.00 3.81 1.56
N GLY A 51 4.84 4.45 1.41
CA GLY A 51 4.28 5.34 2.41
C GLY A 51 2.93 5.91 2.02
N PHE A 52 2.52 6.99 2.69
CA PHE A 52 1.24 7.65 2.45
C PHE A 52 1.40 8.91 1.61
N ARG A 53 0.59 9.09 0.56
CA ARG A 53 0.48 10.41 -0.09
C ARG A 53 -0.17 11.44 0.84
N GLN A 54 -1.20 10.99 1.54
CA GLN A 54 -1.92 11.70 2.60
C GLN A 54 -2.02 10.76 3.81
N VAL A 55 -1.40 11.15 4.92
CA VAL A 55 -1.39 10.37 6.16
C VAL A 55 -2.80 10.49 6.80
N PRO A 56 -3.42 9.38 7.24
CA PRO A 56 -4.64 9.43 8.04
C PRO A 56 -4.47 10.31 9.29
N ASN A 57 -5.50 11.05 9.70
CA ASN A 57 -5.39 11.98 10.84
C ASN A 57 -5.10 11.27 12.18
N ASP A 58 -5.44 10.00 12.30
CA ASP A 58 -5.21 9.15 13.47
C ASP A 58 -3.85 8.45 13.44
N VAL A 59 -3.08 8.62 12.37
CA VAL A 59 -1.73 8.09 12.20
C VAL A 59 -0.71 9.20 12.45
N LYS A 60 0.23 8.95 13.36
CA LYS A 60 1.27 9.90 13.76
C LYS A 60 2.66 9.42 13.34
N ASP A 61 3.48 10.34 12.84
CA ASP A 61 4.88 10.09 12.48
C ASP A 61 5.82 10.25 13.69
N ILE A 62 7.11 9.96 13.50
CA ILE A 62 8.12 10.06 14.56
C ILE A 62 8.29 11.47 15.15
N ALA A 63 7.92 12.52 14.42
CA ALA A 63 8.02 13.90 14.91
C ALA A 63 6.97 14.24 15.97
N SER A 64 5.91 13.43 16.08
CA SER A 64 4.81 13.64 17.04
C SER A 64 5.16 13.33 18.51
N GLY A 65 6.29 12.67 18.79
CA GLY A 65 6.69 12.21 20.12
C GLY A 65 6.00 10.93 20.62
N ASP A 66 4.87 10.55 20.02
CA ASP A 66 4.11 9.32 20.29
C ASP A 66 3.67 8.70 18.95
N PRO A 67 4.60 8.14 18.17
CA PRO A 67 4.33 7.68 16.81
C PRO A 67 3.51 6.39 16.78
N THR A 68 2.65 6.28 15.76
CA THR A 68 1.83 5.08 15.55
C THR A 68 2.72 3.91 15.11
N PRO A 69 2.71 2.76 15.82
CA PRO A 69 3.42 1.57 15.39
C PRO A 69 2.70 0.87 14.23
N PHE A 70 3.47 0.41 13.26
CA PHE A 70 3.00 -0.42 12.15
C PHE A 70 3.58 -1.82 12.28
N ASP A 71 2.72 -2.82 12.42
CA ASP A 71 3.13 -4.22 12.37
C ASP A 71 3.19 -4.67 10.90
N VAL A 72 4.37 -5.04 10.45
CA VAL A 72 4.65 -5.40 9.07
C VAL A 72 5.07 -6.87 9.00
N ASP A 73 4.33 -7.66 8.23
CA ASP A 73 4.71 -9.02 7.84
C ASP A 73 5.20 -8.99 6.38
N VAL A 74 6.49 -9.24 6.14
CA VAL A 74 7.07 -9.34 4.80
C VAL A 74 7.29 -10.78 4.40
N TYR A 75 6.93 -11.11 3.16
CA TYR A 75 7.19 -12.36 2.49
C TYR A 75 8.11 -12.07 1.31
N ILE A 76 9.32 -12.60 1.36
CA ILE A 76 10.39 -12.36 0.40
C ILE A 76 10.74 -13.70 -0.24
N THR A 77 10.72 -13.74 -1.57
CA THR A 77 11.13 -14.91 -2.37
C THR A 77 12.49 -14.65 -2.98
N ASP A 78 12.61 -14.58 -4.31
CA ASP A 78 13.85 -14.16 -4.98
C ASP A 78 14.38 -12.89 -4.32
N ASN A 79 15.59 -12.95 -3.77
CA ASN A 79 16.29 -11.80 -3.24
C ASN A 79 17.78 -11.92 -3.50
N LYS A 80 18.28 -11.03 -4.36
CA LYS A 80 19.70 -10.86 -4.64
C LYS A 80 20.08 -9.41 -4.37
N GLY A 81 20.76 -9.19 -3.25
CA GLY A 81 21.33 -7.87 -2.91
C GLY A 81 20.28 -6.81 -2.55
N CYS A 82 19.08 -7.19 -2.13
CA CYS A 82 18.05 -6.24 -1.72
C CYS A 82 17.66 -6.38 -0.24
N LYS A 83 17.15 -5.29 0.33
CA LYS A 83 16.66 -5.24 1.71
C LYS A 83 15.55 -4.21 1.88
N PHE A 84 14.65 -4.48 2.81
CA PHE A 84 13.75 -3.49 3.37
C PHE A 84 14.50 -2.72 4.46
N ILE A 85 14.33 -1.40 4.48
CA ILE A 85 14.89 -0.47 5.46
C ILE A 85 13.70 0.30 6.06
N TYR A 86 13.65 0.40 7.37
CA TYR A 86 12.55 1.02 8.10
C TYR A 86 13.04 1.66 9.39
N MET A 87 12.27 2.60 9.95
CA MET A 87 12.49 3.11 11.29
C MET A 87 12.03 2.06 12.30
N LYS A 88 12.95 1.43 13.01
CA LYS A 88 12.66 0.44 14.08
C LYS A 88 12.25 1.14 15.38
N THR A 89 12.82 2.31 15.63
CA THR A 89 12.44 3.24 16.71
C THR A 89 12.38 4.65 16.10
N PRO A 90 11.91 5.67 16.83
CA PRO A 90 11.96 7.05 16.34
C PRO A 90 13.36 7.53 15.95
N ASN A 91 14.41 6.92 16.51
CA ASN A 91 15.80 7.36 16.31
C ASN A 91 16.66 6.34 15.56
N ASP A 92 16.22 5.08 15.44
CA ASP A 92 17.03 3.99 14.89
C ASP A 92 16.37 3.36 13.67
N GLN A 93 17.16 3.20 12.62
CA GLN A 93 16.80 2.40 11.45
C GLN A 93 17.21 0.94 11.64
N SER A 94 16.48 0.05 10.99
CA SER A 94 16.85 -1.35 10.85
C SER A 94 16.54 -1.84 9.44
N SER A 95 16.93 -3.08 9.15
CA SER A 95 16.69 -3.68 7.85
C SER A 95 16.46 -5.18 7.94
N ILE A 96 15.71 -5.70 6.98
CA ILE A 96 15.47 -7.14 6.82
C ILE A 96 15.59 -7.51 5.34
N SER A 97 16.21 -8.66 5.06
CA SER A 97 16.41 -9.21 3.70
C SER A 97 15.75 -10.57 3.51
N GLU A 98 15.01 -11.06 4.50
CA GLU A 98 14.35 -12.36 4.50
C GLU A 98 12.88 -12.22 4.94
N THR A 99 12.08 -13.26 4.69
CA THR A 99 10.70 -13.31 5.20
C THR A 99 10.70 -13.17 6.72
N GLY A 100 9.82 -12.33 7.25
CA GLY A 100 9.75 -12.08 8.68
C GLY A 100 8.76 -10.99 9.04
N SER A 101 8.74 -10.64 10.32
CA SER A 101 7.86 -9.61 10.86
C SER A 101 8.65 -8.57 11.65
N PHE A 102 8.23 -7.32 11.58
CA PHE A 102 8.84 -6.22 12.33
C PHE A 102 7.82 -5.11 12.61
N THR A 103 8.11 -4.31 13.63
CA THR A 103 7.41 -3.04 13.86
C THR A 103 8.19 -1.91 13.19
N ALA A 104 7.48 -1.06 12.47
CA ALA A 104 8.01 0.13 11.81
C ALA A 104 7.26 1.40 12.23
N TYR A 105 7.90 2.55 12.04
CA TYR A 105 7.33 3.87 12.30
C TYR A 105 7.44 4.75 11.06
N LEU A 106 6.48 5.66 10.88
CA LEU A 106 6.51 6.62 9.79
C LEU A 106 7.56 7.72 10.02
N LEU A 107 8.41 7.92 9.02
CA LEU A 107 9.27 9.09 8.88
C LEU A 107 8.58 10.06 7.91
N ASP A 108 7.95 11.11 8.43
CA ASP A 108 7.01 11.96 7.69
C ASP A 108 5.93 11.09 7.01
N LYS A 109 6.02 10.90 5.69
CA LYS A 109 5.10 10.09 4.90
C LYS A 109 5.62 8.68 4.61
N SER A 110 6.89 8.40 4.88
CA SER A 110 7.58 7.19 4.45
C SER A 110 7.55 6.12 5.53
N LEU A 111 7.08 4.92 5.20
CA LEU A 111 7.05 3.78 6.13
C LEU A 111 8.25 2.86 5.96
N MET A 112 8.59 2.54 4.71
CA MET A 112 9.70 1.63 4.40
C MET A 112 10.32 1.96 3.05
N LYS A 113 11.63 1.76 2.95
CA LYS A 113 12.40 1.82 1.70
C LYS A 113 12.86 0.41 1.34
N ILE A 114 12.64 -0.01 0.10
CA ILE A 114 13.29 -1.18 -0.46
C ILE A 114 14.49 -0.67 -1.24
N GLN A 115 15.67 -1.21 -0.95
CA GLN A 115 16.90 -0.87 -1.62
C GLN A 115 17.52 -2.12 -2.21
N CYS A 116 17.95 -2.04 -3.47
CA CYS A 116 18.62 -3.10 -4.20
C CYS A 116 20.00 -2.60 -4.65
N ASP A 117 21.05 -3.31 -4.23
CA ASP A 117 22.44 -2.99 -4.47
C ASP A 117 23.08 -4.02 -5.42
N GLY A 118 23.64 -3.55 -6.52
CA GLY A 118 24.34 -4.34 -7.53
C GLY A 118 23.59 -4.46 -8.86
N LYS A 119 24.35 -4.62 -9.96
CA LYS A 119 23.80 -4.65 -11.34
C LYS A 119 22.72 -5.70 -11.54
N TYR A 120 22.85 -6.86 -10.90
CA TYR A 120 21.91 -7.98 -11.05
C TYR A 120 21.05 -8.17 -9.79
N SER A 121 20.85 -7.09 -9.03
CA SER A 121 19.98 -7.14 -7.87
C SER A 121 18.51 -7.27 -8.27
N ASN A 122 17.77 -8.07 -7.52
CA ASN A 122 16.35 -8.36 -7.74
C ASN A 122 15.71 -8.75 -6.42
N ILE A 123 14.46 -8.33 -6.22
CA ILE A 123 13.60 -8.83 -5.16
C ILE A 123 12.15 -8.94 -5.60
N ASP A 124 11.51 -10.05 -5.24
CA ASP A 124 10.06 -10.25 -5.30
C ASP A 124 9.49 -10.35 -3.88
N TYR A 125 8.42 -9.60 -3.61
CA TYR A 125 7.92 -9.46 -2.25
C TYR A 125 6.42 -9.20 -2.14
N LYS A 126 5.91 -9.51 -0.95
CA LYS A 126 4.61 -9.09 -0.45
C LYS A 126 4.76 -8.59 0.98
N ALA A 127 4.09 -7.50 1.33
CA ALA A 127 3.98 -7.01 2.70
C ALA A 127 2.52 -6.89 3.10
N ASN A 128 2.16 -7.42 4.27
CA ASN A 128 0.90 -7.10 4.96
C ASN A 128 1.22 -6.15 6.10
N ILE A 129 0.50 -5.04 6.21
CA ILE A 129 0.79 -3.97 7.16
C ILE A 129 -0.45 -3.69 7.99
N ARG A 130 -0.30 -3.53 9.31
CA ARG A 130 -1.39 -3.23 10.24
C ARG A 130 -1.01 -2.06 11.14
N ALA A 131 -1.94 -1.12 11.35
CA ALA A 131 -1.81 -0.05 12.33
C ALA A 131 -3.19 0.32 12.87
N GLY A 132 -3.45 0.03 14.15
CA GLY A 132 -4.78 0.16 14.72
C GLY A 132 -5.81 -0.67 13.95
N GLU A 133 -6.85 -0.02 13.44
CA GLU A 133 -7.90 -0.65 12.62
C GLU A 133 -7.55 -0.75 11.13
N HIS A 134 -6.46 -0.09 10.69
CA HIS A 134 -6.08 -0.04 9.29
C HIS A 134 -5.27 -1.28 8.87
N LYS A 135 -5.55 -1.75 7.66
CA LYS A 135 -4.84 -2.87 7.02
C LYS A 135 -4.44 -2.47 5.62
N TYR A 136 -3.18 -2.71 5.27
CA TYR A 136 -2.63 -2.39 3.96
C TYR A 136 -1.89 -3.60 3.40
N LYS A 137 -1.75 -3.63 2.07
CA LYS A 137 -1.06 -4.70 1.37
C LYS A 137 -0.23 -4.13 0.23
N ILE A 138 1.03 -4.55 0.18
CA ILE A 138 1.93 -4.25 -0.92
C ILE A 138 2.30 -5.58 -1.56
N VAL A 139 2.27 -5.64 -2.88
CA VAL A 139 2.86 -6.73 -3.69
C VAL A 139 3.65 -6.07 -4.79
N GLY A 140 4.89 -6.50 -5.01
CA GLY A 140 5.71 -5.89 -6.03
C GLY A 140 7.05 -6.58 -6.23
N ASN A 141 7.82 -5.98 -7.12
CA ASN A 141 9.20 -6.33 -7.36
C ASN A 141 10.09 -5.07 -7.43
N LEU A 142 11.39 -5.26 -7.27
CA LEU A 142 12.40 -4.26 -7.58
C LEU A 142 13.65 -4.95 -8.13
N SER A 143 14.16 -4.48 -9.25
CA SER A 143 15.46 -4.88 -9.77
C SER A 143 16.19 -3.67 -10.33
N TYR A 144 17.52 -3.63 -10.17
CA TYR A 144 18.30 -2.51 -10.67
C TYR A 144 18.16 -2.32 -12.17
N LEU A 145 18.17 -3.40 -12.96
CA LEU A 145 18.07 -3.32 -14.42
C LEU A 145 16.74 -2.74 -14.89
N ALA A 146 15.63 -3.16 -14.26
CA ALA A 146 14.31 -2.63 -14.59
C ALA A 146 14.19 -1.16 -14.22
N GLU A 147 14.62 -0.79 -13.01
CA GLU A 147 14.55 0.59 -12.53
C GLU A 147 15.45 1.53 -13.36
N ALA A 148 16.65 1.06 -13.71
CA ALA A 148 17.60 1.82 -14.53
C ALA A 148 17.26 1.85 -16.03
N SER A 149 16.24 1.10 -16.46
CA SER A 149 15.88 0.90 -17.88
C SER A 149 17.08 0.45 -18.74
N VAL A 150 17.89 -0.47 -18.21
CA VAL A 150 19.07 -1.02 -18.90
C VAL A 150 18.69 -2.38 -19.50
N PHE A 151 18.65 -2.43 -20.83
CA PHE A 151 18.42 -3.64 -21.63
C PHE A 151 19.73 -4.31 -22.03
#